data_AF-A0A132PDP5-F1
#
_entry.id   AF-A0A132PDP5-F1
#
_cell.length_a   1.000
_cell.length_b   1.000
_cell.length_c   1.000
_cell.angle_alpha   90.00
_cell.angle_beta   90.00
_cell.angle_gamma   90.00
#
_symmetry.space_group_name_H-M   'P 1'
#
loop_
_entity.id
_entity.type
_entity.pdbx_description
1 polymer ?
#
loop_
_entity_poly.entity_id
_entity_poly.type
_entity_poly.pdbx_seq_one_letter_code
_entity_poly.pdbx_strand_id
1 'polypeptide(L)'
;MAVLAGRVRTMADPTQHRITLSRPLRWLIGLVVCVVVFAVGFGVGRATRIPFSTAWWRDFAGPVATGTAGVFALSAGAMALLGSHLVSSRSHATTMVDIEHRDDAAKASELWTRFEWLVNAASPENPDDVPLIDAVQAAGMVVSIRDAAKAVKDTHLVSMLNVFMGEQQDGLAAAVGLTGDTAPAEPDNGGSSQTEVPR
;
A
#
# COMPACT_ATOMS: atom_id res chain seq x y z
N MET A 1 7.39 -47.75 -29.59
CA MET A 1 6.40 -46.94 -30.34
C MET A 1 5.51 -46.19 -29.35
N ALA A 2 5.96 -45.04 -28.85
CA ALA A 2 5.11 -44.10 -28.09
C ALA A 2 5.69 -42.70 -28.29
N VAL A 3 5.01 -41.92 -29.12
CA VAL A 3 5.38 -40.56 -29.53
C VAL A 3 4.96 -39.59 -28.42
N LEU A 4 5.93 -39.07 -27.68
CA LEU A 4 5.75 -37.98 -26.72
C LEU A 4 5.60 -36.67 -27.50
N ALA A 5 4.36 -36.27 -27.73
CA ALA A 5 3.99 -34.98 -28.31
C ALA A 5 4.33 -33.85 -27.31
N GLY A 6 5.49 -33.23 -27.51
CA GLY A 6 5.92 -32.02 -26.82
C GLY A 6 4.98 -30.86 -27.14
N ARG A 7 4.11 -30.53 -26.19
CA ARG A 7 3.23 -29.36 -26.24
C ARG A 7 4.06 -28.12 -25.88
N VAL A 8 4.67 -27.51 -26.90
CA VAL A 8 5.34 -26.21 -26.80
C VAL A 8 4.30 -25.17 -26.40
N ARG A 9 4.32 -24.76 -25.13
CA ARG A 9 3.62 -23.56 -24.66
C ARG A 9 4.32 -22.36 -25.29
N THR A 10 3.68 -21.79 -26.29
CA THR A 10 4.02 -20.47 -26.82
C THR A 10 3.92 -19.45 -25.69
N MET A 11 5.07 -18.91 -25.32
CA MET A 11 5.25 -17.84 -24.34
C MET A 11 4.64 -16.58 -24.97
N ALA A 12 3.43 -16.24 -24.54
CA ALA A 12 2.73 -15.04 -24.99
C ALA A 12 3.48 -13.81 -24.45
N ASP A 13 4.00 -13.02 -25.38
CA ASP A 13 4.70 -11.76 -25.19
C ASP A 13 3.85 -10.75 -24.38
N PRO A 14 4.27 -10.34 -23.17
CA PRO A 14 3.52 -9.41 -22.33
C PRO A 14 3.71 -7.93 -22.72
N THR A 15 4.36 -7.61 -23.84
CA THR A 15 4.70 -6.22 -24.21
C THR A 15 3.75 -5.55 -25.19
N GLN A 16 2.49 -6.00 -25.29
CA GLN A 16 1.43 -5.13 -25.83
C GLN A 16 0.98 -4.12 -24.77
N HIS A 17 1.85 -3.14 -24.49
CA HIS A 17 1.40 -1.81 -24.09
C HIS A 17 0.65 -1.19 -25.28
N ARG A 18 -0.56 -1.69 -25.56
CA ARG A 18 -1.56 -0.89 -26.24
C ARG A 18 -1.79 0.30 -25.34
N ILE A 19 -1.18 1.42 -25.71
CA ILE A 19 -1.53 2.75 -25.22
C ILE A 19 -2.97 2.95 -25.65
N THR A 20 -3.90 2.44 -24.84
CA THR A 20 -5.32 2.74 -24.94
C THR A 20 -5.44 4.18 -24.54
N LEU A 21 -5.23 5.07 -25.53
CA LEU A 21 -5.50 6.49 -25.39
C LEU A 21 -6.88 6.61 -24.75
N SER A 22 -6.90 7.11 -23.52
CA SER A 22 -8.09 7.17 -22.71
C SER A 22 -9.17 7.91 -23.52
N ARG A 23 -10.41 7.41 -23.48
CA ARG A 23 -11.56 8.03 -24.17
C ARG A 23 -11.61 9.57 -24.09
N PRO A 24 -11.26 10.22 -22.96
CA PRO A 24 -11.21 11.70 -22.92
C PRO A 24 -10.08 12.33 -23.76
N LEU A 25 -8.94 11.65 -23.90
CA LEU A 25 -7.80 12.18 -24.66
C LEU A 25 -8.11 12.26 -26.16
N ARG A 26 -8.90 11.32 -26.70
CA ARG A 26 -9.35 11.34 -28.10
C ARG A 26 -10.27 12.54 -28.39
N TRP A 27 -11.10 12.92 -27.43
CA TRP A 27 -11.96 14.11 -27.53
C TRP A 27 -11.17 15.41 -27.47
N LEU A 28 -10.19 15.51 -26.56
CA LEU A 28 -9.29 16.66 -26.48
C LEU A 28 -8.49 16.86 -27.77
N ILE A 29 -7.95 15.79 -28.34
CA ILE A 29 -7.25 15.84 -29.64
C ILE A 29 -8.19 16.35 -30.73
N GLY A 30 -9.43 15.86 -30.79
CA GLY A 30 -10.42 16.34 -31.75
C GLY A 30 -10.73 17.84 -31.63
N LEU A 31 -10.86 18.34 -30.39
CA LEU A 31 -11.10 19.76 -30.11
C LEU A 31 -9.90 20.62 -30.52
N VAL A 32 -8.69 20.21 -30.14
CA VAL A 32 -7.45 20.92 -30.53
C VAL A 32 -7.31 20.98 -32.05
N VAL A 33 -7.55 19.87 -32.75
CA VAL A 33 -7.51 19.83 -34.22
C VAL A 33 -8.55 20.79 -34.83
N CYS A 34 -9.78 20.84 -34.31
CA CYS A 34 -10.78 21.81 -34.77
C CYS A 34 -10.33 23.27 -34.58
N VAL A 35 -9.78 23.61 -33.41
CA VAL A 35 -9.29 24.97 -33.13
C VAL A 35 -8.12 25.34 -34.06
N VAL A 36 -7.19 24.42 -34.29
CA VAL A 36 -6.05 24.64 -35.20
C VAL A 36 -6.53 24.82 -36.64
N VAL A 37 -7.43 23.97 -37.13
CA VAL A 37 -8.00 24.10 -38.49
C VAL A 37 -8.73 25.44 -38.65
N PHE A 38 -9.49 25.87 -37.64
CA PHE A 38 -10.16 27.16 -37.65
C PHE A 38 -9.18 28.33 -37.67
N ALA A 39 -8.14 28.28 -36.84
CA ALA A 39 -7.10 29.32 -36.78
C ALA A 39 -6.31 29.42 -38.10
N VAL A 40 -5.95 28.28 -38.69
CA VAL A 40 -5.28 28.22 -39.99
C VAL A 40 -6.19 28.72 -41.09
N GLY A 41 -7.47 28.30 -41.12
CA GLY A 41 -8.44 28.79 -42.10
C GLY A 41 -8.66 30.30 -42.02
N PHE A 42 -8.73 30.85 -40.81
CA PHE A 42 -8.83 32.30 -40.57
C PHE A 42 -7.56 33.04 -41.04
N GLY A 43 -6.38 32.52 -40.70
CA GLY A 43 -5.10 33.10 -41.10
C GLY A 43 -4.91 33.09 -42.62
N VAL A 44 -5.21 31.96 -43.27
CA VAL A 44 -5.17 31.82 -44.72
C VAL A 44 -6.18 32.75 -45.38
N GLY A 45 -7.44 32.80 -44.91
CA GLY A 45 -8.46 33.69 -45.46
C GLY A 45 -8.11 35.19 -45.33
N ARG A 46 -7.41 35.57 -44.25
CA ARG A 46 -6.84 36.91 -44.09
C ARG A 46 -5.66 37.17 -45.03
N ALA A 47 -4.77 36.19 -45.21
CA ALA A 47 -3.57 36.31 -46.02
C ALA A 47 -3.87 36.31 -47.53
N THR A 48 -4.85 35.54 -47.98
CA THR A 48 -5.20 35.42 -49.40
C THR A 48 -6.10 36.53 -49.93
N ARG A 49 -6.33 37.62 -49.16
CA ARG A 49 -7.15 38.77 -49.55
C ARG A 49 -8.45 38.34 -50.25
N ILE A 50 -9.20 37.42 -49.65
CA ILE A 50 -10.54 37.13 -50.15
C ILE A 50 -11.33 38.44 -50.03
N PRO A 51 -11.95 38.95 -51.12
CA PRO A 51 -12.48 40.32 -51.19
C PRO A 51 -13.85 40.39 -50.51
N PHE A 52 -13.94 39.97 -49.25
CA PHE A 52 -15.12 40.23 -48.44
C PHE A 52 -14.93 41.58 -47.76
N SER A 53 -15.85 42.51 -48.03
CA SER A 53 -15.83 43.84 -47.43
C SER A 53 -15.82 43.72 -45.89
N THR A 54 -15.26 44.71 -45.20
CA THR A 54 -15.33 44.79 -43.74
C THR A 54 -16.77 44.73 -43.20
N ALA A 55 -17.76 45.11 -44.02
CA ALA A 55 -19.18 44.95 -43.71
C ALA A 55 -19.60 43.47 -43.62
N TRP A 56 -19.14 42.62 -44.54
CA TRP A 56 -19.45 41.18 -44.52
C TRP A 56 -18.94 40.51 -43.23
N TRP A 57 -17.72 40.85 -42.80
CA TRP A 57 -17.16 40.35 -41.54
C TRP A 57 -17.92 40.84 -40.32
N ARG A 58 -18.45 42.07 -40.35
CA ARG A 58 -19.26 42.61 -39.25
C ARG A 58 -20.59 41.87 -39.12
N ASP A 59 -21.21 41.54 -40.25
CA ASP A 59 -22.48 40.82 -40.27
C ASP A 59 -22.30 39.34 -39.88
N PHE A 60 -21.14 38.75 -40.19
CA PHE A 60 -20.79 37.37 -39.77
C PHE A 60 -20.24 37.26 -38.34
N ALA A 61 -19.72 38.35 -37.75
CA ALA A 61 -19.13 38.32 -36.42
C ALA A 61 -20.14 37.90 -35.33
N GLY A 62 -21.39 38.34 -35.44
CA GLY A 62 -22.44 38.00 -34.48
C GLY A 62 -22.69 36.49 -34.40
N PRO A 63 -23.08 35.83 -35.51
CA PRO A 63 -23.31 34.38 -35.53
C PRO A 63 -22.08 33.56 -35.13
N VAL A 64 -20.89 33.98 -35.57
CA VAL A 64 -19.64 33.28 -35.24
C VAL A 64 -19.34 33.40 -33.73
N ALA A 65 -19.52 34.57 -33.13
CA ALA A 65 -19.32 34.77 -31.70
C ALA A 65 -20.32 33.96 -30.86
N THR A 66 -21.59 33.91 -31.28
CA THR A 66 -22.61 33.08 -30.60
C THR A 66 -22.29 31.59 -30.75
N GLY A 67 -21.81 31.17 -31.92
CA GLY A 67 -21.39 29.79 -32.17
C GLY A 67 -20.20 29.38 -31.31
N THR A 68 -19.16 30.20 -31.21
CA THR A 68 -18.00 29.90 -30.36
C THR A 68 -18.38 29.90 -28.88
N ALA A 69 -19.18 30.87 -28.43
CA ALA A 69 -19.70 30.89 -27.06
C ALA A 69 -20.50 29.62 -26.71
N GLY A 70 -21.34 29.14 -27.64
CA GLY A 70 -22.08 27.89 -27.48
C GLY A 70 -21.16 26.66 -27.34
N VAL A 71 -20.12 26.56 -28.17
CA VAL A 71 -19.14 25.46 -28.09
C VAL A 71 -18.38 25.49 -26.76
N PHE A 72 -17.97 26.67 -26.30
CA PHE A 72 -17.33 26.82 -25.00
C PHE A 72 -18.25 26.46 -23.84
N ALA A 73 -19.52 26.89 -23.89
CA ALA A 73 -20.52 26.54 -22.88
C ALA A 73 -20.78 25.03 -22.82
N LEU A 74 -20.89 24.36 -23.97
CA LEU A 74 -21.04 22.90 -24.04
C LEU A 74 -19.79 22.17 -23.52
N SER A 75 -18.60 22.67 -23.84
CA SER A 75 -17.34 22.09 -23.36
C SER A 75 -17.18 22.24 -21.85
N ALA A 76 -17.52 23.41 -21.30
CA ALA A 76 -17.51 23.67 -19.87
C ALA A 76 -18.54 22.79 -19.13
N GLY A 77 -19.76 22.67 -19.68
CA GLY A 77 -20.80 21.79 -19.15
C GLY A 77 -20.38 20.32 -19.16
N ALA A 78 -19.76 19.84 -20.24
CA ALA A 78 -19.25 18.48 -20.34
C ALA A 78 -18.12 18.22 -19.31
N MET A 79 -17.21 19.18 -19.13
CA MET A 79 -16.15 19.08 -18.11
C MET A 79 -16.71 19.11 -16.69
N ALA A 80 -17.73 19.92 -16.42
CA ALA A 80 -18.40 19.95 -15.12
C ALA A 80 -19.08 18.60 -14.81
N LEU A 81 -19.77 18.01 -15.78
CA LEU A 81 -20.40 16.68 -15.64
C LEU A 81 -19.35 15.58 -15.43
N LEU A 82 -18.27 15.57 -16.22
CA LEU A 82 -17.15 14.63 -16.04
C LEU A 82 -16.48 14.79 -14.67
N GLY A 83 -16.28 16.04 -14.22
CA GLY A 83 -15.75 16.34 -12.89
C GLY A 83 -16.65 15.79 -11.78
N SER A 84 -17.96 16.00 -11.88
CA SER A 84 -18.91 15.50 -10.88
C SER A 84 -18.94 13.96 -10.82
N HIS A 85 -18.85 13.28 -11.96
CA HIS A 85 -18.83 11.83 -12.02
C HIS A 85 -17.50 11.24 -11.48
N LEU A 86 -16.36 11.87 -11.77
CA LEU A 86 -15.06 11.44 -11.25
C LEU A 86 -14.93 11.64 -9.74
N VAL A 87 -15.49 12.73 -9.21
CA VAL A 87 -15.56 13.00 -7.77
C VAL A 87 -16.49 12.01 -7.08
N SER A 88 -17.65 11.70 -7.67
CA SER A 88 -18.57 10.71 -7.11
C SER A 88 -17.95 9.30 -7.05
N SER A 89 -17.27 8.86 -8.11
CA SER A 89 -16.61 7.55 -8.11
C SER A 89 -15.43 7.46 -7.13
N ARG A 90 -14.68 8.57 -6.92
CA ARG A 90 -13.62 8.60 -5.91
C ARG A 90 -14.18 8.60 -4.50
N SER A 91 -15.28 9.32 -4.25
CA SER A 91 -15.89 9.39 -2.91
C SER A 91 -16.33 8.00 -2.40
N HIS A 92 -16.94 7.17 -3.25
CA HIS A 92 -17.34 5.82 -2.85
C HIS A 92 -16.17 4.88 -2.59
N ALA A 93 -15.08 4.99 -3.37
CA ALA A 93 -13.88 4.19 -3.15
C ALA A 93 -13.14 4.60 -1.86
N THR A 94 -13.08 5.91 -1.55
CA THR A 94 -12.45 6.39 -0.31
C THR A 94 -13.28 6.05 0.93
N THR A 95 -14.60 6.14 0.85
CA THR A 95 -15.47 5.82 2.00
C THR A 95 -15.39 4.35 2.39
N MET A 96 -15.27 3.43 1.43
CA MET A 96 -15.17 2.00 1.75
C MET A 96 -13.85 1.65 2.43
N VAL A 97 -12.73 2.21 1.96
CA VAL A 97 -11.40 2.01 2.57
C VAL A 97 -11.34 2.66 3.95
N ASP A 98 -11.91 3.86 4.12
CA ASP A 98 -11.97 4.54 5.43
C ASP A 98 -12.84 3.78 6.44
N ILE A 99 -13.95 3.17 6.00
CA ILE A 99 -14.77 2.31 6.86
C ILE A 99 -13.98 1.07 7.28
N GLU A 100 -13.32 0.40 6.33
CA GLU A 100 -12.49 -0.78 6.60
C GLU A 100 -11.35 -0.45 7.59
N HIS A 101 -10.67 0.69 7.42
CA HIS A 101 -9.63 1.15 8.35
C HIS A 101 -10.17 1.46 9.76
N ARG A 102 -11.39 1.99 9.87
CA ARG A 102 -12.02 2.24 11.18
C ARG A 102 -12.41 0.95 11.89
N ASP A 103 -12.91 -0.03 11.15
CA ASP A 103 -13.26 -1.34 11.70
C ASP A 103 -12.03 -2.10 12.19
N ASP A 104 -10.92 -2.03 11.44
CA ASP A 104 -9.66 -2.64 11.85
C ASP A 104 -9.06 -1.98 13.09
N ALA A 105 -9.12 -0.64 13.19
CA ALA A 105 -8.69 0.09 14.38
C ALA A 105 -9.54 -0.24 15.62
N ALA A 106 -10.86 -0.43 15.46
CA ALA A 106 -11.75 -0.83 16.54
C ALA A 106 -11.49 -2.26 17.04
N LYS A 107 -11.20 -3.19 16.12
CA LYS A 107 -10.79 -4.56 16.51
C LYS A 107 -9.47 -4.58 17.23
N ALA A 108 -8.50 -3.76 16.81
CA ALA A 108 -7.21 -3.65 17.47
C ALA A 108 -7.34 -3.15 18.93
N SER A 109 -8.16 -2.13 19.18
CA SER A 109 -8.39 -1.61 20.54
C SER A 109 -9.11 -2.62 21.45
N GLU A 110 -10.04 -3.41 20.89
CA GLU A 110 -10.68 -4.52 21.62
C GLU A 110 -9.66 -5.60 22.01
N LEU A 111 -8.74 -5.98 21.12
CA LEU A 111 -7.68 -6.95 21.41
C LEU A 111 -6.74 -6.43 22.51
N TRP A 112 -6.40 -5.14 22.49
CA TRP A 112 -5.60 -4.52 23.55
C TRP A 112 -6.29 -4.59 24.91
N THR A 113 -7.59 -4.30 24.95
CA THR A 113 -8.39 -4.37 26.18
C THR A 113 -8.42 -5.80 26.76
N ARG A 114 -8.52 -6.82 25.89
CA ARG A 114 -8.47 -8.23 26.31
C ARG A 114 -7.10 -8.63 26.84
N PHE A 115 -6.04 -8.13 26.21
CA PHE A 115 -4.67 -8.35 26.67
C PHE A 115 -4.42 -7.68 28.03
N GLU A 116 -4.84 -6.44 28.22
CA GLU A 116 -4.72 -5.72 29.48
C GLU A 116 -5.47 -6.42 30.61
N TRP A 117 -6.71 -6.85 30.34
CA TRP A 117 -7.47 -7.67 31.28
C TRP A 117 -6.75 -8.96 31.64
N LEU A 118 -6.16 -9.65 30.65
CA LEU A 118 -5.41 -10.89 30.87
C LEU A 118 -4.18 -10.67 31.75
N VAL A 119 -3.43 -9.60 31.51
CA VAL A 119 -2.27 -9.22 32.32
C VAL A 119 -2.70 -8.92 33.76
N ASN A 120 -3.77 -8.16 33.96
CA ASN A 120 -4.29 -7.83 35.28
C ASN A 120 -4.84 -9.08 36.02
N ALA A 121 -5.45 -10.02 35.29
CA ALA A 121 -5.96 -11.25 35.86
C ALA A 121 -4.85 -12.25 36.24
N ALA A 122 -3.70 -12.19 35.55
CA ALA A 122 -2.53 -13.02 35.81
C ALA A 122 -1.55 -12.41 36.82
N SER A 123 -1.51 -11.08 36.95
CA SER A 123 -0.73 -10.34 37.95
C SER A 123 -1.66 -9.71 38.98
N PRO A 124 -2.01 -10.44 40.06
CA PRO A 124 -2.77 -9.84 41.14
C PRO A 124 -1.99 -8.66 41.75
N GLU A 125 -2.72 -7.62 42.14
CA GLU A 125 -2.15 -6.39 42.68
C GLU A 125 -1.50 -6.62 44.06
N ASN A 126 -2.02 -7.56 44.85
CA ASN A 126 -1.36 -8.04 46.06
C ASN A 126 -0.67 -9.39 45.81
N PRO A 127 0.56 -9.58 46.33
CA PRO A 127 1.30 -10.83 46.17
C PRO A 127 0.68 -12.01 46.93
N ASP A 128 -0.22 -11.73 47.88
CA ASP A 128 -0.94 -12.75 48.67
C ASP A 128 -2.23 -13.24 47.99
N ASP A 129 -2.70 -12.54 46.94
CA ASP A 129 -3.91 -12.91 46.22
C ASP A 129 -3.64 -14.04 45.22
N VAL A 130 -4.55 -15.01 45.16
CA VAL A 130 -4.46 -16.11 44.20
C VAL A 130 -4.79 -15.57 42.80
N PRO A 131 -3.92 -15.79 41.79
CA PRO A 131 -4.19 -15.37 40.42
C PRO A 131 -5.52 -15.93 39.92
N LEU A 132 -6.31 -15.10 39.23
CA LEU A 132 -7.62 -15.49 38.74
C LEU A 132 -7.52 -16.52 37.60
N ILE A 133 -6.38 -16.53 36.92
CA ILE A 133 -6.10 -17.38 35.76
C ILE A 133 -4.77 -18.10 35.98
N ASP A 134 -4.76 -19.39 35.73
CA ASP A 134 -3.55 -20.21 35.78
C ASP A 134 -2.60 -19.87 34.60
N ALA A 135 -1.30 -20.05 34.79
CA ALA A 135 -0.28 -19.73 33.79
C ALA A 135 -0.49 -20.47 32.46
N VAL A 136 -0.98 -21.71 32.50
CA VAL A 136 -1.29 -22.51 31.30
C VAL A 136 -2.46 -21.91 30.53
N GLN A 137 -3.50 -21.46 31.23
CA GLN A 137 -4.65 -20.81 30.62
C GLN A 137 -4.28 -19.45 30.05
N ALA A 138 -3.46 -18.67 30.77
CA ALA A 138 -2.96 -17.38 30.31
C ALA A 138 -2.14 -17.53 29.02
N ALA A 139 -1.24 -18.51 28.94
CA ALA A 139 -0.48 -18.79 27.72
C ALA A 139 -1.39 -19.13 26.53
N GLY A 140 -2.44 -19.95 26.75
CA GLY A 140 -3.43 -20.26 25.71
C GLY A 140 -4.19 -19.02 25.22
N MET A 141 -4.57 -18.13 26.13
CA MET A 141 -5.22 -16.86 25.79
C MET A 141 -4.28 -15.91 25.03
N VAL A 142 -3.01 -15.83 25.41
CA VAL A 142 -2.00 -15.01 24.69
C VAL A 142 -1.83 -15.50 23.24
N VAL A 143 -1.75 -16.81 23.01
CA VAL A 143 -1.67 -17.36 21.65
C VAL A 143 -2.91 -17.00 20.83
N SER A 144 -4.11 -17.12 21.42
CA SER A 144 -5.36 -16.73 20.77
C SER A 144 -5.39 -15.24 20.41
N ILE A 145 -4.93 -14.36 21.31
CA ILE A 145 -4.83 -12.90 21.05
C ILE A 145 -3.82 -12.63 19.94
N ARG A 146 -2.66 -13.31 19.93
CA ARG A 146 -1.67 -13.17 18.85
C ARG A 146 -2.28 -13.56 17.50
N ASP A 147 -2.96 -14.70 17.42
CA ASP A 147 -3.52 -15.18 16.15
C ASP A 147 -4.64 -14.26 15.66
N ALA A 148 -5.44 -13.70 16.57
CA ALA A 148 -6.40 -12.65 16.24
C ALA A 148 -5.72 -11.35 15.77
N ALA A 149 -4.62 -10.93 16.41
CA ALA A 149 -3.84 -9.77 16.01
C ALA A 149 -3.20 -9.95 14.62
N LYS A 150 -2.72 -11.16 14.29
CA LYS A 150 -2.25 -11.52 12.94
C LYS A 150 -3.37 -11.39 11.90
N ALA A 151 -4.60 -11.80 12.25
CA ALA A 151 -5.75 -11.68 11.35
C ALA A 151 -6.09 -10.22 11.03
N VAL A 152 -5.92 -9.30 12.00
CA VAL A 152 -6.13 -7.84 11.84
C VAL A 152 -4.87 -7.13 11.33
N LYS A 153 -3.76 -7.86 11.09
CA LYS A 153 -2.47 -7.34 10.63
C LYS A 153 -1.83 -6.30 11.59
N ASP A 154 -2.12 -6.38 12.88
CA ASP A 154 -1.45 -5.54 13.88
C ASP A 154 -0.04 -6.08 14.16
N THR A 155 0.94 -5.56 13.41
CA THR A 155 2.34 -5.99 13.49
C THR A 155 2.98 -5.66 14.84
N HIS A 156 2.54 -4.60 15.50
CA HIS A 156 3.11 -4.15 16.77
C HIS A 156 2.69 -5.09 17.91
N LEU A 157 1.39 -5.39 18.01
CA LEU A 157 0.87 -6.32 19.02
C LEU A 157 1.45 -7.73 18.82
N VAL A 158 1.54 -8.20 17.57
CA VAL A 158 2.16 -9.50 17.25
C VAL A 158 3.64 -9.53 17.67
N SER A 159 4.40 -8.48 17.38
CA SER A 159 5.82 -8.41 17.77
C SER A 159 5.98 -8.46 19.29
N MET A 160 5.20 -7.66 20.02
CA MET A 160 5.24 -7.62 21.48
C MET A 160 4.89 -8.98 22.10
N LEU A 161 3.84 -9.63 21.60
CA LEU A 161 3.43 -10.95 22.08
C LEU A 161 4.46 -12.04 21.77
N ASN A 162 5.14 -11.97 20.63
CA ASN A 162 6.24 -12.90 20.31
C ASN A 162 7.44 -12.71 21.25
N VAL A 163 7.76 -11.47 21.64
CA VAL A 163 8.79 -11.20 22.68
C VAL A 163 8.35 -11.79 24.02
N PHE A 164 7.10 -11.54 24.42
CA PHE A 164 6.54 -12.02 25.68
C PHE A 164 6.52 -13.56 25.76
N MET A 165 6.18 -14.24 24.66
CA MET A 165 6.19 -15.70 24.58
C MET A 165 7.59 -16.32 24.44
N GLY A 166 8.65 -15.51 24.41
CA GLY A 166 10.02 -16.02 24.30
C GLY A 166 10.43 -16.52 22.91
N GLU A 167 9.56 -16.44 21.90
CA GLU A 167 9.87 -16.85 20.52
C GLU A 167 11.04 -16.05 19.90
N GLN A 168 11.34 -14.85 20.41
CA GLN A 168 12.49 -14.05 19.96
C GLN A 168 13.78 -14.25 20.76
N GLN A 169 13.79 -14.98 21.90
CA GLN A 169 15.03 -15.11 22.68
C GLN A 169 16.14 -15.87 21.92
N ASP A 170 15.78 -16.86 21.10
CA ASP A 170 16.75 -17.59 20.27
C ASP A 170 17.34 -16.71 19.14
N GLY A 171 16.56 -15.78 18.61
CA GLY A 171 17.00 -14.84 17.57
C GLY A 171 17.79 -13.65 18.12
N LEU A 172 17.40 -13.11 19.28
CA LEU A 172 18.08 -11.98 19.91
C LEU A 172 19.39 -12.39 20.57
N ALA A 173 19.47 -13.56 21.21
CA ALA A 173 20.73 -14.08 21.77
C ALA A 173 21.77 -14.37 20.67
N ALA A 174 21.31 -14.88 19.51
CA ALA A 174 22.14 -15.07 18.33
C ALA A 174 22.56 -13.75 17.65
N ALA A 175 21.67 -12.75 17.61
CA ALA A 175 21.96 -11.44 17.04
C ALA A 175 22.86 -10.55 17.93
N VAL A 176 22.80 -10.72 19.25
CA VAL A 176 23.56 -9.92 20.23
C VAL A 176 24.87 -10.62 20.65
N GLY A 177 25.17 -11.82 20.12
CA GLY A 177 26.45 -12.49 20.36
C GLY A 177 26.68 -12.88 21.83
N LEU A 178 25.61 -13.06 22.60
CA LEU A 178 25.66 -13.38 24.04
C LEU A 178 25.70 -14.89 24.32
N THR A 179 25.79 -15.74 23.28
CA THR A 179 26.20 -17.14 23.46
C THR A 179 27.68 -17.15 23.83
N GLY A 180 27.94 -17.10 25.13
CA GLY A 180 29.27 -17.04 25.70
C GLY A 180 30.20 -18.13 25.16
N ASP A 181 31.34 -17.69 24.67
CA ASP A 181 32.60 -18.45 24.67
C ASP A 181 32.97 -18.79 26.12
N THR A 182 32.32 -19.78 26.71
CA THR A 182 32.88 -20.49 27.86
C THR A 182 33.77 -21.61 27.33
N ALA A 183 34.90 -21.24 26.75
CA ALA A 183 36.05 -22.12 26.69
C ALA A 183 36.64 -22.19 28.12
N PRO A 184 36.81 -23.39 28.73
CA PRO A 184 37.45 -23.48 30.02
C PRO A 184 38.91 -23.07 29.87
N ALA A 185 39.31 -21.99 30.53
CA ALA A 185 40.71 -21.67 30.73
C ALA A 185 41.34 -22.79 31.57
N GLU A 186 42.08 -23.66 30.91
CA GLU A 186 42.98 -24.64 31.53
C GLU A 186 44.07 -23.88 32.29
N PRO A 187 44.16 -24.00 33.63
CA PRO A 187 45.26 -23.41 34.36
C PRO A 187 46.52 -24.24 34.12
N ASP A 188 47.43 -23.69 33.31
CA ASP A 188 48.82 -24.11 33.16
C ASP A 188 49.53 -23.99 34.51
N ASN A 189 49.46 -25.07 35.29
CA ASN A 189 50.07 -25.19 36.60
C ASN A 189 51.46 -25.81 36.42
N GLY A 190 52.44 -24.95 36.10
CA GLY A 190 53.85 -25.29 36.13
C GLY A 190 54.29 -25.76 37.52
N GLY A 191 54.60 -27.05 37.64
CA GLY A 191 55.17 -27.67 38.83
C GLY A 191 56.44 -28.45 38.51
N SER A 192 57.58 -27.77 38.60
CA SER A 192 58.92 -28.35 38.50
C SER A 192 59.34 -29.07 39.80
N SER A 193 60.12 -30.15 39.64
CA SER A 193 61.19 -30.63 40.55
C SER A 193 60.87 -31.64 41.66
N GLN A 194 61.45 -32.85 41.54
CA GLN A 194 62.34 -33.57 42.48
C GLN A 194 62.10 -35.10 42.43
N THR A 195 63.01 -35.90 41.84
CA THR A 195 64.17 -36.58 42.48
C THR A 195 63.78 -37.71 43.44
N GLU A 196 63.78 -38.96 42.96
CA GLU A 196 64.08 -40.11 43.83
C GLU A 196 64.79 -41.24 43.06
N VAL A 197 65.89 -41.70 43.64
CA VAL A 197 66.87 -42.68 43.15
C VAL A 197 66.51 -44.07 43.67
N PRO A 198 66.59 -45.16 42.87
CA PRO A 198 66.63 -46.50 43.44
C PRO A 198 68.07 -47.03 43.55
N ARG A 199 68.29 -47.76 44.65
CA ARG A 199 69.52 -48.44 45.06
C ARG A 199 69.97 -49.54 44.11
#